data_AF-A0A1G4G5N3-F1
#
_entry.id   AF-A0A1G4G5N3-F1
#
_cell.length_a   1.000
_cell.length_b   1.000
_cell.length_c   1.000
_cell.angle_alpha   90.00
_cell.angle_beta   90.00
_cell.angle_gamma   90.00
#
_symmetry.space_group_name_H-M   'P 1'
#
loop_
_entity.id
_entity.type
_entity.pdbx_description
1 polymer ?
#
loop_
_entity_poly.entity_id
_entity_poly.type
_entity_poly.pdbx_seq_one_letter_code
_entity_poly.pdbx_strand_id
1 'polypeptide(L)'
;MLPADRYEIESYSVTLPAKSNYHYARLPIKVRPLGLSPDSLYFIPLRIKSVSRYDVNEEKRDVLFRVAIENDYAEQLVPTYYVKSGSMTDPITVLSGTKLVQPLEKDKVRMFVGNEIYGSTTTVEDIERLSIVVQINEDNSLTITPYGSMEVEMLDNVNGYNRYVPDLVQGTSKQRVFYLNYRFRLKQSNGTYSGWREVEERLIRVEDN
;
A
#
# COMPACT_ATOMS: atom_id res chain seq x y z
N MET A 1 13.05 -11.98 2.78
CA MET A 1 13.50 -12.32 1.41
C MET A 1 12.26 -12.44 0.53
N LEU A 2 12.34 -12.01 -0.74
CA LEU A 2 11.21 -12.19 -1.66
C LEU A 2 11.01 -13.69 -1.93
N PRO A 3 9.78 -14.24 -1.82
CA PRO A 3 9.52 -15.64 -2.13
C PRO A 3 9.91 -15.98 -3.59
N ALA A 4 10.44 -17.19 -3.81
CA ALA A 4 11.02 -17.57 -5.10
C ALA A 4 9.99 -17.67 -6.24
N ASP A 5 8.74 -17.94 -5.93
CA ASP A 5 7.60 -17.95 -6.85
C ASP A 5 7.14 -16.53 -7.27
N ARG A 6 7.67 -15.49 -6.62
CA ARG A 6 7.32 -14.08 -6.84
C ARG A 6 8.28 -13.35 -7.76
N TYR A 7 9.32 -14.01 -8.26
CA TYR A 7 10.20 -13.45 -9.26
C TYR A 7 10.77 -14.51 -10.19
N GLU A 8 11.18 -14.09 -11.38
CA GLU A 8 11.73 -14.97 -12.40
C GLU A 8 12.92 -14.28 -13.06
N ILE A 9 14.03 -15.02 -13.17
CA ILE A 9 15.24 -14.62 -13.88
C ILE A 9 15.49 -15.70 -14.94
N GLU A 10 15.17 -15.39 -16.20
CA GLU A 10 15.23 -16.36 -17.31
C GLU A 10 16.64 -16.87 -17.56
N SER A 11 17.63 -15.99 -17.43
CA SER A 11 19.05 -16.31 -17.59
C SER A 11 19.86 -15.58 -16.53
N TYR A 12 20.64 -16.34 -15.75
CA TYR A 12 21.63 -15.81 -14.81
C TYR A 12 22.97 -15.47 -15.49
N SER A 13 23.03 -15.56 -16.82
CA SER A 13 24.19 -15.19 -17.63
C SER A 13 23.87 -13.96 -18.46
N VAL A 14 24.79 -13.00 -18.45
CA VAL A 14 24.68 -11.77 -19.23
C VAL A 14 25.98 -11.58 -20.00
N THR A 15 25.87 -11.20 -21.29
CA THR A 15 27.03 -10.93 -22.15
C THR A 15 27.17 -9.43 -22.36
N LEU A 16 28.35 -8.89 -22.04
CA LEU A 16 28.76 -7.54 -22.42
C LEU A 16 29.57 -7.61 -23.73
N PRO A 17 29.04 -7.13 -24.87
CA PRO A 17 29.77 -7.21 -26.14
C PRO A 17 30.98 -6.28 -26.16
N ALA A 18 32.12 -6.76 -26.66
CA ALA A 18 33.38 -6.01 -26.70
C ALA A 18 33.34 -4.71 -27.53
N LYS A 19 32.38 -4.59 -28.47
CA LYS A 19 32.17 -3.40 -29.33
C LYS A 19 30.84 -2.69 -29.07
N SER A 20 30.30 -2.84 -27.87
CA SER A 20 29.06 -2.17 -27.48
C SER A 20 29.31 -0.68 -27.21
N ASN A 21 28.41 0.19 -27.69
CA ASN A 21 28.36 1.59 -27.25
C ASN A 21 27.92 1.73 -25.77
N TYR A 22 27.44 0.64 -25.17
CA TYR A 22 27.07 0.57 -23.75
C TYR A 22 28.15 -0.17 -22.94
N HIS A 23 28.59 0.45 -21.86
CA HIS A 23 29.55 -0.10 -20.89
C HIS A 23 28.89 -0.96 -19.80
N TYR A 24 27.64 -1.39 -20.01
CA TYR A 24 26.87 -2.18 -19.06
C TYR A 24 26.08 -3.25 -19.80
N ALA A 25 25.65 -4.26 -19.06
CA ALA A 25 24.69 -5.25 -19.53
C ALA A 25 23.53 -5.35 -18.53
N ARG A 26 22.36 -5.76 -19.01
CA ARG A 26 21.13 -5.78 -18.20
C ARG A 26 20.75 -7.21 -17.89
N LEU A 27 20.43 -7.48 -16.63
CA LEU A 27 19.82 -8.73 -16.18
C LEU A 27 18.31 -8.50 -16.05
N PRO A 28 17.45 -9.08 -16.90
CA PRO A 28 16.01 -8.93 -16.76
C PRO A 28 15.52 -9.73 -15.54
N ILE A 29 14.72 -9.08 -14.70
CA ILE A 29 14.06 -9.69 -13.54
C ILE A 29 12.57 -9.40 -13.66
N LYS A 30 11.75 -10.43 -13.78
CA LYS A 30 10.29 -10.29 -13.74
C LYS A 30 9.83 -10.46 -12.30
N VAL A 31 8.99 -9.55 -11.80
CA VAL A 31 8.48 -9.58 -10.43
C VAL A 31 6.95 -9.69 -10.46
N ARG A 32 6.38 -10.50 -9.57
CA ARG A 32 4.93 -10.72 -9.41
C ARG A 32 4.50 -10.23 -8.03
N PRO A 33 4.16 -8.94 -7.86
CA PRO A 33 3.95 -8.33 -6.54
C PRO A 33 2.58 -8.65 -5.90
N LEU A 34 1.62 -9.17 -6.67
CA LEU A 34 0.23 -9.35 -6.22
C LEU A 34 0.13 -10.25 -4.98
N GLY A 35 -0.42 -9.76 -3.87
CA GLY A 35 -0.56 -10.54 -2.63
C GLY A 35 0.72 -10.58 -1.77
N LEU A 36 1.74 -9.80 -2.10
CA LEU A 36 2.77 -9.43 -1.13
C LEU A 36 2.18 -8.44 -0.12
N SER A 37 2.61 -8.53 1.13
CA SER A 37 2.21 -7.61 2.19
C SER A 37 3.04 -6.32 2.12
N PRO A 38 2.43 -5.13 2.20
CA PRO A 38 3.17 -3.86 2.29
C PRO A 38 3.92 -3.69 3.62
N ASP A 39 3.78 -4.61 4.58
CA ASP A 39 4.41 -4.55 5.91
C ASP A 39 5.75 -5.29 5.97
N SER A 40 6.17 -5.89 4.85
CA SER A 40 7.39 -6.67 4.76
C SER A 40 8.41 -6.02 3.83
N LEU A 41 9.69 -6.23 4.14
CA LEU A 41 10.79 -5.85 3.25
C LEU A 41 11.20 -7.02 2.36
N TYR A 42 11.09 -6.80 1.05
CA TYR A 42 11.43 -7.81 0.05
C TYR A 42 12.75 -7.49 -0.64
N PHE A 43 13.63 -8.50 -0.67
CA PHE A 43 14.93 -8.41 -1.31
C PHE A 43 15.15 -9.61 -2.22
N ILE A 44 15.76 -9.36 -3.38
CA ILE A 44 16.33 -10.37 -4.26
C ILE A 44 17.86 -10.27 -4.14
N PRO A 45 18.54 -11.24 -3.50
CA PRO A 45 19.98 -11.24 -3.40
C PRO A 45 20.60 -11.77 -4.70
N LEU A 46 21.55 -11.00 -5.26
CA LEU A 46 22.29 -11.36 -6.46
C LEU A 46 23.78 -11.26 -6.18
N ARG A 47 24.56 -12.17 -6.77
CA ARG A 47 26.02 -12.17 -6.68
C ARG A 47 26.61 -12.54 -8.04
N ILE A 48 27.66 -11.82 -8.45
CA ILE A 48 28.48 -12.24 -9.58
C ILE A 48 29.24 -13.49 -9.16
N LYS A 49 28.83 -14.65 -9.70
CA LYS A 49 29.45 -15.94 -9.42
C LYS A 49 30.79 -16.11 -10.15
N SER A 50 30.84 -15.67 -11.40
CA SER A 50 31.99 -15.86 -12.28
C SER A 50 31.95 -14.90 -13.45
N VAL A 51 33.10 -14.72 -14.08
CA VAL A 51 33.37 -13.83 -15.20
C VAL A 51 34.29 -14.53 -16.19
N SER A 52 34.18 -14.23 -17.48
CA SER A 52 34.93 -14.94 -18.52
C SER A 52 36.32 -14.36 -18.78
N ARG A 53 36.55 -13.06 -18.57
CA ARG A 53 37.80 -12.39 -18.96
C ARG A 53 38.26 -11.25 -18.05
N TYR A 54 37.34 -10.58 -17.36
CA TYR A 54 37.63 -9.39 -16.56
C TYR A 54 37.50 -9.70 -15.09
N ASP A 55 38.27 -9.03 -14.23
CA ASP A 55 38.16 -9.19 -12.79
C ASP A 55 36.87 -8.57 -12.25
N VAL A 56 36.36 -9.18 -11.18
CA VAL A 56 35.24 -8.63 -10.41
C VAL A 56 35.81 -7.80 -9.27
N ASN A 57 35.30 -6.58 -9.10
CA ASN A 57 35.56 -5.83 -7.87
C ASN A 57 34.91 -6.57 -6.69
N GLU A 58 35.73 -7.11 -5.79
CA GLU A 58 35.25 -7.93 -4.67
C GLU A 58 34.29 -7.21 -3.73
N GLU A 59 34.44 -5.89 -3.57
CA GLU A 59 33.57 -5.06 -2.73
C GLU A 59 32.20 -4.77 -3.38
N LYS A 60 32.08 -4.96 -4.71
CA LYS A 60 30.88 -4.60 -5.49
C LYS A 60 30.23 -5.77 -6.22
N ARG A 61 30.58 -7.00 -5.84
CA ARG A 61 30.08 -8.22 -6.51
C ARG A 61 28.69 -8.67 -6.05
N ASP A 62 28.24 -8.15 -4.91
CA ASP A 62 26.99 -8.52 -4.25
C ASP A 62 25.98 -7.37 -4.36
N VAL A 63 24.72 -7.69 -4.70
CA VAL A 63 23.62 -6.74 -4.84
C VAL A 63 22.42 -7.24 -4.04
N LEU A 64 21.85 -6.39 -3.20
CA LEU A 64 20.55 -6.60 -2.57
C LEU A 64 19.51 -5.71 -3.25
N PHE A 65 18.76 -6.29 -4.19
CA PHE A 65 17.74 -5.55 -4.91
C PHE A 65 16.45 -5.50 -4.09
N ARG A 66 16.09 -4.31 -3.57
CA ARG A 66 14.84 -4.11 -2.82
C ARG A 66 13.66 -4.01 -3.79
N VAL A 67 12.64 -4.81 -3.55
CA VAL A 67 11.34 -4.71 -4.23
C VAL A 67 10.39 -3.97 -3.31
N ALA A 68 9.85 -2.84 -3.79
CA ALA A 68 8.80 -2.08 -3.13
C ALA A 68 7.50 -2.20 -3.93
N ILE A 69 6.37 -2.02 -3.25
CA ILE A 69 5.03 -2.10 -3.84
C ILE A 69 4.44 -0.70 -3.92
N GLU A 70 3.82 -0.38 -5.05
CA GLU A 70 3.08 0.87 -5.28
C GLU A 70 1.86 0.60 -6.17
N ASN A 71 0.89 1.51 -6.07
CA ASN A 71 -0.20 1.68 -7.01
C ASN A 71 -0.50 3.18 -7.15
N ASP A 72 -1.52 3.55 -7.92
CA ASP A 72 -1.85 4.97 -8.15
C ASP A 72 -2.24 5.71 -6.86
N TYR A 73 -2.55 5.02 -5.77
CA TYR A 73 -3.11 5.62 -4.57
C TYR A 73 -2.10 5.69 -3.43
N ALA A 74 -1.11 4.79 -3.38
CA ALA A 74 -0.15 4.69 -2.30
C ALA A 74 1.15 3.96 -2.69
N GLU A 75 2.21 4.28 -1.96
CA GLU A 75 3.55 3.72 -2.15
C GLU A 75 4.12 3.20 -0.82
N GLN A 76 4.89 2.11 -0.90
CA GLN A 76 5.57 1.53 0.26
C GLN A 76 6.91 2.21 0.56
N LEU A 77 7.64 2.68 -0.47
CA LEU A 77 8.98 3.24 -0.30
C LEU A 77 8.95 4.64 0.31
N VAL A 78 8.04 5.47 -0.18
CA VAL A 78 7.70 6.79 0.36
C VAL A 78 6.30 6.69 0.97
N PRO A 79 6.19 6.56 2.31
CA PRO A 79 4.90 6.33 2.95
C PRO A 79 3.87 7.39 2.56
N THR A 80 2.74 6.93 2.02
CA THR A 80 1.68 7.83 1.55
C THR A 80 0.72 8.17 2.67
N TYR A 81 0.67 9.44 3.05
CA TYR A 81 -0.25 9.96 4.05
C TYR A 81 -1.35 10.80 3.42
N TYR A 82 -2.58 10.57 3.88
CA TYR A 82 -3.72 11.43 3.60
C TYR A 82 -4.11 12.18 4.85
N VAL A 83 -4.45 13.46 4.71
CA VAL A 83 -5.07 14.25 5.78
C VAL A 83 -6.51 13.78 5.94
N LYS A 84 -6.89 13.37 7.14
CA LYS A 84 -8.25 12.92 7.45
C LYS A 84 -9.07 14.02 8.11
N SER A 85 -10.35 14.08 7.75
CA SER A 85 -11.35 14.95 8.36
C SER A 85 -12.69 14.22 8.36
N GLY A 86 -13.37 14.17 9.50
CA GLY A 86 -14.65 13.45 9.58
C GLY A 86 -15.14 13.28 11.01
N SER A 87 -16.08 12.34 11.18
CA SER A 87 -16.61 11.97 12.49
C SER A 87 -16.82 10.46 12.59
N MET A 88 -16.83 9.97 13.82
CA MET A 88 -17.15 8.59 14.16
C MET A 88 -18.17 8.57 15.30
N THR A 89 -19.17 7.69 15.25
CA THR A 89 -20.17 7.54 16.32
C THR A 89 -19.71 6.56 17.41
N ASP A 90 -20.42 6.58 18.54
CA ASP A 90 -20.34 5.58 19.61
C ASP A 90 -18.92 5.32 20.15
N PRO A 91 -18.26 6.35 20.75
CA PRO A 91 -18.76 7.70 21.03
C PRO A 91 -18.51 8.70 19.89
N ILE A 92 -19.31 9.77 19.83
CA ILE A 92 -19.12 10.86 18.86
C ILE A 92 -17.71 11.45 19.04
N THR A 93 -16.87 11.25 18.02
CA THR A 93 -15.46 11.66 18.02
C THR A 93 -15.11 12.30 16.68
N VAL A 94 -14.31 13.37 16.72
CA VAL A 94 -13.77 13.99 15.51
C VAL A 94 -12.60 13.15 14.96
N LEU A 95 -12.64 12.87 13.66
CA LEU A 95 -11.54 12.27 12.93
C LEU A 95 -10.68 13.40 12.35
N SER A 96 -9.44 13.53 12.83
CA SER A 96 -8.50 14.57 12.39
C SER A 96 -7.05 14.08 12.41
N GLY A 97 -6.17 14.74 11.66
CA GLY A 97 -4.76 14.38 11.55
C GLY A 97 -4.45 13.69 10.22
N THR A 98 -3.49 12.77 10.20
CA THR A 98 -3.12 12.00 9.00
C THR A 98 -3.43 10.51 9.18
N LYS A 99 -3.62 9.83 8.05
CA LYS A 99 -3.82 8.39 7.95
C LYS A 99 -2.83 7.83 6.94
N LEU A 100 -2.08 6.80 7.34
CA LEU A 100 -1.23 6.05 6.43
C LEU A 100 -2.11 5.19 5.51
N VAL A 101 -1.87 5.28 4.21
CA VAL A 101 -2.51 4.45 3.19
C VAL A 101 -1.44 3.57 2.56
N GLN A 102 -1.70 2.27 2.47
CA GLN A 102 -0.74 1.29 1.96
C GLN A 102 -1.30 0.57 0.72
N PRO A 103 -0.47 0.30 -0.30
CA PRO A 103 -0.92 -0.41 -1.50
C PRO A 103 -1.09 -1.91 -1.23
N LEU A 104 -2.16 -2.52 -1.75
CA LEU A 104 -2.39 -3.98 -1.70
C LEU A 104 -2.43 -4.61 -3.10
N GLU A 105 -3.23 -4.03 -3.99
CA GLU A 105 -3.39 -4.45 -5.38
C GLU A 105 -3.46 -3.20 -6.28
N LYS A 106 -3.64 -3.38 -7.59
CA LYS A 106 -3.73 -2.26 -8.55
C LYS A 106 -4.77 -1.20 -8.13
N ASP A 107 -5.88 -1.66 -7.57
CA ASP A 107 -7.09 -0.90 -7.27
C ASP A 107 -7.49 -0.98 -5.78
N LYS A 108 -6.62 -1.55 -4.93
CA LYS A 108 -6.91 -1.72 -3.50
C LYS A 108 -5.84 -1.10 -2.64
N VAL A 109 -6.29 -0.38 -1.63
CA VAL A 109 -5.45 0.14 -0.55
C VAL A 109 -5.94 -0.35 0.80
N ARG A 110 -5.02 -0.40 1.76
CA ARG A 110 -5.30 -0.69 3.16
C ARG A 110 -5.07 0.54 4.01
N MET A 111 -5.92 0.72 5.01
CA MET A 111 -5.75 1.77 6.02
C MET A 111 -6.41 1.36 7.33
N PHE A 112 -6.00 2.00 8.42
CA PHE A 112 -6.62 1.79 9.73
C PHE A 112 -7.96 2.53 9.85
N VAL A 113 -8.88 1.96 10.62
CA VAL A 113 -10.20 2.54 10.92
C VAL A 113 -10.11 3.73 11.86
N GLY A 114 -10.98 4.73 11.66
CA GLY A 114 -11.15 5.86 12.58
C GLY A 114 -9.84 6.58 12.95
N ASN A 115 -9.57 6.65 14.26
CA ASN A 115 -8.41 7.35 14.83
C ASN A 115 -7.22 6.45 15.16
N GLU A 116 -7.27 5.17 14.79
CA GLU A 116 -6.15 4.25 15.01
C GLU A 116 -4.93 4.69 14.19
N ILE A 117 -3.73 4.53 14.77
CA ILE A 117 -2.47 5.01 14.20
C ILE A 117 -1.59 3.81 13.87
N TYR A 118 -1.08 3.79 12.63
CA TYR A 118 -0.02 2.89 12.22
C TYR A 118 1.33 3.48 12.64
N GLY A 119 2.14 2.73 13.39
CA GLY A 119 3.41 3.20 13.94
C GLY A 119 4.43 2.08 14.14
N SER A 120 5.56 2.40 14.78
CA SER A 120 6.66 1.45 14.99
C SER A 120 6.32 0.27 15.90
N THR A 121 5.28 0.38 16.72
CA THR A 121 4.81 -0.67 17.64
C THR A 121 3.64 -1.47 17.08
N THR A 122 3.18 -1.17 15.87
CA THR A 122 2.05 -1.87 15.24
C THR A 122 2.44 -3.32 14.96
N THR A 123 1.62 -4.25 15.46
CA THR A 123 1.80 -5.69 15.25
C THR A 123 0.99 -6.21 14.06
N VAL A 124 1.27 -7.43 13.61
CA VAL A 124 0.46 -8.11 12.57
C VAL A 124 -0.99 -8.29 13.05
N GLU A 125 -1.19 -8.59 14.34
CA GLU A 125 -2.51 -8.72 14.95
C GLU A 125 -3.28 -7.38 14.94
N ASP A 126 -2.60 -6.27 15.24
CA ASP A 126 -3.21 -4.94 15.12
C ASP A 126 -3.65 -4.65 13.69
N ILE A 127 -2.82 -5.00 12.70
CA ILE A 127 -3.14 -4.82 11.30
C ILE A 127 -4.38 -5.62 10.91
N GLU A 128 -4.45 -6.90 11.29
CA GLU A 128 -5.62 -7.76 11.02
C GLU A 128 -6.88 -7.28 11.72
N ARG A 129 -6.75 -6.71 12.93
CA ARG A 129 -7.87 -6.27 13.74
C ARG A 129 -8.38 -4.86 13.39
N LEU A 130 -7.50 -3.96 12.95
CA LEU A 130 -7.79 -2.52 12.81
C LEU A 130 -7.82 -2.02 11.36
N SER A 131 -7.55 -2.87 10.38
CA SER A 131 -7.51 -2.45 8.97
C SER A 131 -8.80 -2.71 8.19
N ILE A 132 -9.11 -1.77 7.31
CA ILE A 132 -10.05 -1.95 6.19
C ILE A 132 -9.28 -2.00 4.87
N VAL A 133 -9.90 -2.64 3.89
CA VAL A 133 -9.50 -2.57 2.49
C VAL A 133 -10.51 -1.70 1.75
N VAL A 134 -9.99 -0.69 1.07
CA VAL A 134 -10.76 0.17 0.18
C VAL A 134 -10.37 -0.18 -1.24
N GLN A 135 -11.32 -0.71 -2.01
CA GLN A 135 -11.19 -0.93 -3.44
C GLN A 135 -11.75 0.28 -4.20
N ILE A 136 -11.01 0.77 -5.19
CA ILE A 136 -11.41 1.83 -6.09
C ILE A 136 -11.89 1.18 -7.39
N ASN A 137 -13.20 1.24 -7.65
CA ASN A 137 -13.78 0.68 -8.86
C ASN A 137 -13.51 1.58 -10.08
N GLU A 138 -13.70 1.06 -11.28
CA GLU A 138 -13.41 1.79 -12.54
C GLU A 138 -14.22 3.08 -12.70
N ASP A 139 -15.42 3.15 -12.11
CA ASP A 139 -16.29 4.33 -12.08
C ASP A 139 -15.98 5.30 -10.93
N ASN A 140 -14.89 5.05 -10.19
CA ASN A 140 -14.49 5.73 -8.97
C ASN A 140 -15.44 5.55 -7.77
N SER A 141 -16.41 4.64 -7.83
CA SER A 141 -17.09 4.19 -6.61
C SER A 141 -16.11 3.39 -5.74
N LEU A 142 -16.38 3.34 -4.43
CA LEU A 142 -15.55 2.61 -3.49
C LEU A 142 -16.27 1.37 -2.98
N THR A 143 -15.52 0.30 -2.78
CA THR A 143 -15.99 -0.88 -2.04
C THR A 143 -15.13 -1.03 -0.79
N ILE A 144 -15.75 -1.05 0.40
CA ILE A 144 -15.05 -1.14 1.68
C ILE A 144 -15.28 -2.52 2.28
N THR A 145 -14.20 -3.24 2.57
CA THR A 145 -14.24 -4.61 3.12
C THR A 145 -13.31 -4.73 4.32
N PRO A 146 -13.55 -5.67 5.24
CA PRO A 146 -12.61 -5.94 6.32
C PRO A 146 -11.31 -6.51 5.76
N TYR A 147 -10.16 -6.08 6.31
CA TYR A 147 -8.88 -6.73 5.97
C TYR A 147 -8.70 -8.06 6.72
N GLY A 148 -9.14 -8.10 7.98
CA GLY A 148 -9.01 -9.28 8.83
C GLY A 148 -10.28 -9.55 9.64
N SER A 149 -10.18 -9.47 10.96
CA SER A 149 -11.18 -10.06 11.86
C SER A 149 -12.39 -9.18 12.16
N MET A 150 -12.34 -7.89 11.83
CA MET A 150 -13.45 -6.97 12.03
C MET A 150 -14.62 -7.25 11.09
N GLU A 151 -15.78 -6.70 11.40
CA GLU A 151 -16.88 -6.58 10.46
C GLU A 151 -17.03 -5.14 9.98
N VAL A 152 -17.38 -4.99 8.72
CA VAL A 152 -17.55 -3.70 8.05
C VAL A 152 -18.78 -3.78 7.17
N GLU A 153 -19.57 -2.72 7.20
CA GLU A 153 -20.70 -2.53 6.30
C GLU A 153 -20.63 -1.13 5.71
N MET A 154 -20.77 -1.03 4.39
CA MET A 154 -20.90 0.27 3.74
C MET A 154 -22.27 0.87 4.08
N LEU A 155 -22.27 2.18 4.28
CA LEU A 155 -23.48 2.96 4.49
C LEU A 155 -23.74 3.82 3.26
N ASP A 156 -25.00 4.09 2.95
CA ASP A 156 -25.41 5.00 1.87
C ASP A 156 -26.30 6.12 2.41
N ASN A 157 -26.03 6.53 3.66
CA ASN A 157 -26.82 7.54 4.36
C ASN A 157 -26.27 8.96 4.19
N VAL A 158 -25.11 9.12 3.53
CA VAL A 158 -24.51 10.42 3.22
C VAL A 158 -24.31 10.58 1.72
N ASN A 159 -25.04 11.53 1.12
CA ASN A 159 -24.98 11.77 -0.32
C ASN A 159 -23.56 12.19 -0.77
N GLY A 160 -23.07 11.59 -1.85
CA GLY A 160 -21.76 11.89 -2.43
C GLY A 160 -20.57 11.25 -1.71
N TYR A 161 -20.82 10.30 -0.81
CA TYR A 161 -19.78 9.45 -0.20
C TYR A 161 -19.62 8.11 -0.91
N ASN A 162 -18.65 7.30 -0.45
CA ASN A 162 -18.20 6.05 -1.07
C ASN A 162 -17.75 6.23 -2.50
N ARG A 163 -16.97 7.29 -2.73
CA ARG A 163 -16.36 7.61 -4.01
C ARG A 163 -14.95 8.16 -3.85
N TYR A 164 -14.17 7.96 -4.89
CA TYR A 164 -12.87 8.55 -5.07
C TYR A 164 -12.96 9.73 -6.05
N VAL A 165 -12.21 10.80 -5.77
CA VAL A 165 -12.07 11.95 -6.67
C VAL A 165 -10.58 12.11 -6.96
N PRO A 166 -10.10 11.71 -8.15
CA PRO A 166 -8.67 11.76 -8.49
C PRO A 166 -8.14 13.18 -8.65
N ASP A 167 -8.96 14.09 -9.20
CA ASP A 167 -8.53 15.40 -9.66
C ASP A 167 -9.42 16.53 -9.13
N LEU A 168 -9.52 16.66 -7.80
CA LEU A 168 -10.21 17.80 -7.20
C LEU A 168 -9.30 19.04 -7.23
N VAL A 169 -9.68 20.05 -8.00
CA VAL A 169 -8.96 21.33 -8.05
C VAL A 169 -9.51 22.25 -6.96
N GLN A 170 -8.67 22.63 -6.00
CA GLN A 170 -8.97 23.67 -5.01
C GLN A 170 -7.91 24.78 -5.08
N GLY A 171 -8.29 25.92 -5.65
CA GLY A 171 -7.35 27.01 -5.93
C GLY A 171 -6.31 26.57 -6.97
N THR A 172 -5.03 26.58 -6.59
CA THR A 172 -3.90 26.19 -7.44
C THR A 172 -3.41 24.76 -7.20
N SER A 173 -4.05 24.02 -6.28
CA SER A 173 -3.63 22.68 -5.89
C SER A 173 -4.58 21.61 -6.44
N LYS A 174 -4.01 20.52 -6.95
CA LYS A 174 -4.74 19.30 -7.27
C LYS A 174 -4.77 18.39 -6.04
N GLN A 175 -5.91 17.76 -5.81
CA GLN A 175 -6.13 16.89 -4.66
C GLN A 175 -6.76 15.57 -5.09
N ARG A 176 -6.23 14.49 -4.53
CA ARG A 176 -6.84 13.16 -4.54
C ARG A 176 -7.64 12.99 -3.26
N VAL A 177 -8.92 12.64 -3.39
CA VAL A 177 -9.84 12.62 -2.25
C VAL A 177 -10.64 11.33 -2.19
N PHE A 178 -10.60 10.64 -1.05
CA PHE A 178 -11.56 9.58 -0.72
C PHE A 178 -12.69 10.17 0.12
N TYR A 179 -13.93 9.83 -0.21
CA TYR A 179 -15.09 10.03 0.64
C TYR A 179 -15.58 8.66 1.11
N LEU A 180 -15.53 8.38 2.41
CA LEU A 180 -15.82 7.07 3.00
C LEU A 180 -16.99 7.17 3.96
N ASN A 181 -18.00 6.31 3.77
CA ASN A 181 -19.16 6.19 4.66
C ASN A 181 -19.45 4.71 4.92
N TYR A 182 -19.11 4.26 6.13
CA TYR A 182 -19.20 2.87 6.54
C TYR A 182 -19.44 2.77 8.04
N ARG A 183 -19.81 1.60 8.52
CA ARG A 183 -19.74 1.24 9.93
C ARG A 183 -18.87 0.03 10.14
N PHE A 184 -18.26 -0.07 11.31
CA PHE A 184 -17.43 -1.20 11.67
C PHE A 184 -17.65 -1.61 13.12
N ARG A 185 -17.35 -2.88 13.42
CA ARG A 185 -17.25 -3.38 14.80
C ARG A 185 -16.05 -4.31 14.93
N LEU A 186 -15.36 -4.20 16.05
CA LEU A 186 -14.12 -4.92 16.30
C LEU A 186 -14.41 -6.25 16.98
N LYS A 187 -13.73 -7.30 16.56
CA LYS A 187 -13.73 -8.58 17.26
C LYS A 187 -12.91 -8.44 18.55
N GLN A 188 -13.51 -8.87 19.66
CA GLN A 188 -12.91 -8.87 20.98
C GLN A 188 -12.23 -10.22 21.26
N SER A 189 -11.36 -10.25 22.27
CA SER A 189 -10.62 -11.45 22.68
C SER A 189 -11.53 -12.62 23.09
N ASN A 190 -12.73 -12.33 23.60
CA ASN A 190 -13.75 -13.33 23.96
C ASN A 190 -14.54 -13.85 22.74
N GLY A 191 -14.20 -13.45 21.52
CA GLY A 191 -14.85 -13.86 20.28
C GLY A 191 -16.12 -13.06 19.92
N THR A 192 -16.60 -12.18 20.80
CA THR A 192 -17.75 -11.29 20.54
C THR A 192 -17.32 -10.03 19.79
N TYR A 193 -18.28 -9.31 19.20
CA TYR A 193 -18.01 -8.03 18.54
C TYR A 193 -18.37 -6.85 19.43
N SER A 194 -17.66 -5.73 19.26
CA SER A 194 -18.05 -4.44 19.86
C SER A 194 -19.39 -3.94 19.31
N GLY A 195 -19.89 -2.85 19.87
CA GLY A 195 -20.94 -2.06 19.22
C GLY A 195 -20.48 -1.57 17.84
N TRP A 196 -21.45 -1.35 16.95
CA TRP A 196 -21.22 -0.69 15.68
C TRP A 196 -20.80 0.76 15.91
N ARG A 197 -19.83 1.22 15.14
CA ARG A 197 -19.41 2.61 15.06
C ARG A 197 -19.50 3.04 13.61
N GLU A 198 -20.27 4.09 13.34
CA GLU A 198 -20.37 4.68 12.00
C GLU A 198 -19.23 5.66 11.79
N VAL A 199 -18.70 5.71 10.58
CA VAL A 199 -17.61 6.56 10.15
C VAL A 199 -18.06 7.31 8.91
N GLU A 200 -17.97 8.63 8.99
CA GLU A 200 -18.03 9.52 7.85
C GLU A 200 -16.69 10.25 7.79
N GLU A 201 -15.85 9.93 6.81
CA GLU A 201 -14.52 10.55 6.69
C GLU A 201 -14.13 10.89 5.26
N ARG A 202 -13.37 11.98 5.15
CA ARG A 202 -12.70 12.40 3.93
C ARG A 202 -11.20 12.31 4.11
N LEU A 203 -10.52 11.68 3.17
CA LEU A 203 -9.07 11.57 3.12
C LEU A 203 -8.54 12.38 1.95
N ILE A 204 -7.68 13.37 2.21
CA ILE A 204 -7.16 14.31 1.21
C ILE A 204 -5.66 14.15 1.08
N ARG A 205 -5.17 13.92 -0.13
CA ARG A 205 -3.76 14.04 -0.51
C ARG A 205 -3.62 15.18 -1.50
N VAL A 206 -2.81 16.16 -1.16
CA VAL A 206 -2.43 17.24 -2.08
C VAL A 206 -1.33 16.70 -2.97
N GLU A 207 -1.45 16.92 -4.28
CA GLU A 207 -0.35 16.69 -5.20
C GLU A 207 0.54 17.93 -5.23
N ASP A 208 1.84 17.71 -5.10
CA ASP A 208 2.83 18.73 -5.42
C ASP A 208 2.84 18.92 -6.95
N ASN A 209 2.76 20.18 -7.38
CA ASN A 209 2.75 20.57 -8.80
C ASN A 209 4.07 20.24 -9.53
#